data_AF-A0AAP3HBT8-F1
#
_entry.id   AF-A0AAP3HBT8-F1
#
_cell.length_a   1.000
_cell.length_b   1.000
_cell.length_c   1.000
_cell.angle_alpha   90.00
_cell.angle_beta   90.00
_cell.angle_gamma   90.00
#
_symmetry.space_group_name_H-M   'P 1'
#
loop_
_entity.id
_entity.type
_entity.pdbx_description
1 polymer ?
#
loop_
_entity_poly.entity_id
_entity_poly.type
_entity_poly.pdbx_seq_one_letter_code
_entity_poly.pdbx_strand_id
1 'polypeptide(L)'
;MIIKNNQTLILGFFGNSLCTLLTSENFRKSLLTALLVLLLSACSGDNSDLVKYINEVKSRPGRPIEPIPKFAPLPIFRFPENDDRRNPFKPIDQKKRNDIYAPDKKRPKQPLESFPLDALKFVGTLKKDNEIWALIRQPDGQISRVRVGDYMGQNYGRIILIKNDLIKLEETVQKSGTWEKQSTTINLDTGKQE
;
A
#
# COMPACT_ATOMS: atom_id res chain seq x y z
N MET A 1 -45.45 50.76 75.97
CA MET A 1 -46.11 49.56 75.41
C MET A 1 -45.05 48.48 75.22
N ILE A 2 -45.20 47.33 75.91
CA ILE A 2 -44.90 45.94 75.49
C ILE A 2 -44.09 45.80 74.16
N ILE A 3 -42.96 45.07 74.02
CA ILE A 3 -42.27 44.09 74.91
C ILE A 3 -40.76 43.87 74.57
N LYS A 4 -40.06 43.19 75.49
CA LYS A 4 -38.79 42.37 75.46
C LYS A 4 -38.34 41.74 74.11
N ASN A 5 -37.14 41.15 73.87
CA ASN A 5 -35.92 40.71 74.61
C ASN A 5 -34.74 40.57 73.58
N ASN A 6 -33.47 40.11 73.77
CA ASN A 6 -32.56 39.63 74.83
C ASN A 6 -31.08 39.98 74.38
N GLN A 7 -29.96 39.95 75.13
CA GLN A 7 -29.08 38.86 75.70
C GLN A 7 -28.70 37.69 74.76
N THR A 8 -27.51 37.07 74.81
CA THR A 8 -26.34 37.10 75.74
C THR A 8 -25.05 36.80 74.91
N LEU A 9 -23.80 37.15 75.28
CA LEU A 9 -23.01 36.72 76.44
C LEU A 9 -21.92 37.75 76.82
N ILE A 10 -21.56 37.80 78.12
CA ILE A 10 -20.40 38.53 78.65
C ILE A 10 -19.60 37.59 79.56
N LEU A 11 -18.29 37.54 79.34
CA LEU A 11 -17.17 37.28 80.27
C LEU A 11 -15.93 37.57 79.41
N GLY A 12 -15.08 38.56 79.70
CA GLY A 12 -14.23 38.65 80.90
C GLY A 12 -12.83 38.15 80.51
N PHE A 13 -11.69 38.72 80.93
CA PHE A 13 -11.39 39.65 82.01
C PHE A 13 -10.00 40.29 81.73
N PHE A 14 -9.69 41.44 82.36
CA PHE A 14 -8.38 42.15 82.32
C PHE A 14 -7.87 42.56 80.91
N GLY A 15 -7.35 43.77 80.69
CA GLY A 15 -7.07 44.86 81.62
C GLY A 15 -5.78 45.58 81.21
N ASN A 16 -5.64 46.83 81.66
CA ASN A 16 -4.46 47.70 81.52
C ASN A 16 -4.17 48.26 80.11
N SER A 17 -4.06 49.58 80.08
CA SER A 17 -3.04 50.40 79.40
C SER A 17 -2.65 50.01 77.95
N LEU A 18 -2.88 50.85 76.93
CA LEU A 18 -2.85 52.32 76.97
C LEU A 18 -1.55 52.85 77.63
N CYS A 19 -0.42 52.26 77.22
CA CYS A 19 0.95 52.68 77.53
C CYS A 19 1.79 52.64 76.24
N THR A 20 2.79 53.53 76.11
CA THR A 20 3.86 53.51 75.07
C THR A 20 3.42 53.17 73.64
N LEU A 21 3.08 54.12 72.76
CA LEU A 21 3.97 55.14 72.17
C LEU A 21 5.39 54.66 71.79
N LEU A 22 5.89 55.19 70.66
CA LEU A 22 7.26 55.10 70.11
C LEU A 22 7.63 53.86 69.27
N THR A 23 7.53 53.99 67.93
CA THR A 23 8.65 53.82 66.96
C THR A 23 8.17 54.08 65.52
N SER A 24 8.69 55.12 64.86
CA SER A 24 8.17 55.61 63.56
C SER A 24 8.49 54.74 62.34
N GLU A 25 9.56 53.96 62.39
CA GLU A 25 10.06 53.20 61.23
C GLU A 25 9.18 51.98 60.88
N ASN A 26 8.62 51.29 61.87
CA ASN A 26 7.71 50.17 61.64
C ASN A 26 6.38 50.63 61.05
N PHE A 27 5.89 51.81 61.47
CA PHE A 27 4.69 52.43 60.91
C PHE A 27 4.89 52.77 59.42
N ARG A 28 6.05 53.33 59.04
CA ARG A 28 6.39 53.61 57.63
C ARG A 28 6.41 52.35 56.76
N LYS A 29 7.02 51.26 57.24
CA LYS A 29 7.08 49.99 56.51
C LYS A 29 5.71 49.34 56.37
N SER A 30 4.91 49.35 57.44
CA SER A 30 3.52 48.85 57.40
C SER A 30 2.60 49.69 56.52
N LEU A 31 2.80 51.01 56.46
CA LEU A 31 2.07 51.90 55.56
C LEU A 31 2.45 51.64 54.08
N LEU A 32 3.74 51.38 53.79
CA LEU A 32 4.20 51.04 52.44
C LEU A 32 3.68 49.68 51.96
N THR A 33 3.66 48.64 52.83
CA THR A 33 3.09 47.34 52.43
C THR A 33 1.57 47.40 52.29
N ALA A 34 0.86 48.14 53.17
CA ALA A 34 -0.56 48.39 53.02
C ALA A 34 -0.89 49.15 51.71
N LEU A 35 -0.12 50.19 51.39
CA LEU A 35 -0.24 50.95 50.13
C LEU A 35 0.02 50.07 48.90
N LEU A 36 1.03 49.19 48.95
CA LEU A 36 1.32 48.26 47.87
C LEU A 36 0.17 47.26 47.64
N VAL A 37 -0.41 46.70 48.71
CA VAL A 37 -1.60 45.82 48.62
C VAL A 37 -2.80 46.59 48.06
N LEU A 38 -2.98 47.86 48.44
CA LEU A 38 -4.03 48.73 47.88
C LEU A 38 -3.84 49.01 46.38
N LEU A 39 -2.58 49.16 45.94
CA LEU A 39 -2.25 49.35 44.52
C LEU A 39 -2.47 48.08 43.69
N LEU A 40 -2.25 46.90 44.26
CA LEU A 40 -2.55 45.63 43.59
C LEU A 40 -4.07 45.40 43.41
N SER A 41 -4.91 45.84 44.35
CA SER A 41 -6.37 45.67 44.23
C SER A 41 -7.03 46.59 43.18
N ALA A 42 -6.33 47.61 42.69
CA ALA A 42 -6.82 48.51 41.64
C ALA A 42 -6.93 47.85 40.25
N CYS A 43 -6.39 46.64 40.04
CA CYS A 43 -6.35 45.95 38.74
C CYS A 43 -7.48 44.92 38.54
N SER A 44 -8.64 45.09 39.19
CA SER A 44 -9.83 44.24 38.99
C SER A 44 -10.78 44.85 37.93
N GLY A 45 -10.43 44.73 36.64
CA GLY A 45 -11.28 45.21 35.54
C GLY A 45 -12.58 44.41 35.40
N ASP A 46 -13.72 45.11 35.23
CA ASP A 46 -15.00 44.45 34.99
C ASP A 46 -15.03 43.80 33.59
N ASN A 47 -15.22 42.48 33.57
CA ASN A 47 -15.34 41.68 32.35
C ASN A 47 -16.82 41.33 32.04
N SER A 48 -17.80 41.92 32.76
CA SER A 48 -19.22 41.60 32.59
C SER A 48 -19.73 41.84 31.18
N ASP A 49 -19.18 42.82 30.45
CA ASP A 49 -19.54 43.12 29.06
C ASP A 49 -19.11 42.00 28.09
N LEU A 50 -17.85 41.55 28.20
CA LEU A 50 -17.35 40.42 27.42
C LEU A 50 -18.16 39.13 27.70
N VAL A 51 -18.55 38.90 28.95
CA VAL A 51 -19.40 37.76 29.34
C VAL A 51 -20.81 37.89 28.76
N LYS A 52 -21.43 39.09 28.77
CA LYS A 52 -22.72 39.35 28.12
C LYS A 52 -22.62 39.07 26.62
N TYR A 53 -21.62 39.61 25.93
CA TYR A 53 -21.40 39.40 24.50
C TYR A 53 -21.19 37.92 24.14
N ILE A 54 -20.38 37.18 24.91
CA ILE A 54 -20.19 35.73 24.71
C ILE A 54 -21.51 34.97 24.85
N ASN A 55 -22.34 35.32 25.84
CA ASN A 55 -23.65 34.68 26.04
C ASN A 55 -24.66 35.05 24.95
N GLU A 56 -24.65 36.30 24.48
CA GLU A 56 -25.46 36.76 23.35
C GLU A 56 -25.06 36.05 22.04
N VAL A 57 -23.76 35.93 21.75
CA VAL A 57 -23.26 35.19 20.58
C VAL A 57 -23.61 33.70 20.65
N LYS A 58 -23.57 33.09 21.84
CA LYS A 58 -23.97 31.69 22.06
C LYS A 58 -25.48 31.44 21.97
N SER A 59 -26.33 32.45 22.21
CA SER A 59 -27.79 32.29 22.11
C SER A 59 -28.31 32.40 20.67
N ARG A 60 -27.49 32.89 19.74
CA ARG A 60 -27.84 32.96 18.31
C ARG A 60 -27.97 31.54 17.74
N PRO A 61 -29.12 31.16 17.14
CA PRO A 61 -29.32 29.82 16.60
C PRO A 61 -28.33 29.54 15.46
N GLY A 62 -27.83 28.31 15.40
CA GLY A 62 -26.99 27.85 14.29
C GLY A 62 -27.73 27.94 12.95
N ARG A 63 -27.02 28.28 11.89
CA ARG A 63 -27.59 28.27 10.53
C ARG A 63 -28.04 26.84 10.18
N PRO A 64 -29.20 26.65 9.52
CA PRO A 64 -29.58 25.34 8.98
C PRO A 64 -28.47 24.78 8.10
N ILE A 65 -28.09 23.53 8.33
CA ILE A 65 -27.13 22.82 7.49
C ILE A 65 -27.86 22.39 6.21
N GLU A 66 -27.31 22.73 5.05
CA GLU A 66 -27.87 22.28 3.77
C GLU A 66 -27.83 20.74 3.69
N PRO A 67 -28.94 20.08 3.31
CA PRO A 67 -28.99 18.62 3.25
C PRO A 67 -28.06 18.11 2.16
N ILE A 68 -27.30 17.05 2.47
CA ILE A 68 -26.36 16.41 1.53
C ILE A 68 -27.10 16.08 0.22
N PRO A 69 -26.58 16.51 -0.95
CA PRO A 69 -27.26 16.28 -2.23
C PRO A 69 -27.42 14.79 -2.51
N LYS A 70 -28.65 14.37 -2.79
CA LYS A 70 -28.96 12.98 -3.12
C LYS A 70 -28.59 12.70 -4.57
N PHE A 71 -27.53 11.92 -4.79
CA PHE A 71 -27.20 11.40 -6.11
C PHE A 71 -28.35 10.53 -6.64
N ALA A 72 -28.76 10.76 -7.89
CA ALA A 72 -29.69 9.87 -8.57
C ALA A 72 -29.02 8.52 -8.85
N PRO A 73 -29.73 7.38 -8.73
CA PRO A 73 -29.18 6.09 -9.11
C PRO A 73 -28.89 6.07 -10.62
N LEU A 74 -27.70 5.59 -11.00
CA LEU A 74 -27.33 5.44 -12.40
C LEU A 74 -28.26 4.41 -13.08
N PRO A 75 -28.73 4.67 -14.32
CA PRO A 75 -29.58 3.71 -15.03
C PRO A 75 -28.79 2.43 -15.35
N ILE A 76 -29.37 1.27 -15.02
CA ILE A 76 -28.75 -0.03 -15.28
C ILE A 76 -28.79 -0.31 -16.79
N PHE A 77 -27.68 -0.02 -17.48
CA PHE A 77 -27.54 -0.36 -18.89
C PHE A 77 -27.48 -1.88 -19.07
N ARG A 78 -28.50 -2.45 -19.70
CA ARG A 78 -28.51 -3.85 -20.14
C ARG A 78 -28.01 -3.92 -21.58
N PHE A 79 -26.95 -4.70 -21.80
CA PHE A 79 -26.48 -4.98 -23.16
C PHE A 79 -27.54 -5.80 -23.91
N PRO A 80 -28.07 -5.32 -25.05
CA PRO A 80 -29.05 -6.07 -25.83
C PRO A 80 -28.44 -7.38 -26.33
N GLU A 81 -29.23 -8.46 -26.31
CA GLU A 81 -28.78 -9.77 -26.80
C GLU A 81 -29.04 -9.98 -28.30
N ASN A 82 -29.90 -9.14 -28.90
CA ASN A 82 -30.38 -9.23 -30.28
C ASN A 82 -29.99 -8.00 -31.12
N ASP A 83 -28.89 -7.34 -30.74
CA ASP A 83 -28.25 -6.26 -31.50
C ASP A 83 -27.14 -6.88 -32.37
N ASP A 84 -26.95 -6.41 -33.60
CA ASP A 84 -25.89 -6.90 -34.50
C ASP A 84 -24.48 -6.69 -33.91
N ARG A 85 -24.35 -5.80 -32.93
CA ARG A 85 -23.09 -5.52 -32.22
C ARG A 85 -22.80 -6.57 -31.16
N ARG A 86 -21.64 -7.22 -31.30
CA ARG A 86 -21.13 -8.23 -30.37
C ARG A 86 -21.16 -7.76 -28.91
N ASN A 87 -21.93 -8.45 -28.07
CA ASN A 87 -21.90 -8.27 -26.62
C ASN A 87 -20.49 -8.55 -26.05
N PRO A 88 -19.83 -7.59 -25.37
CA PRO A 88 -18.45 -7.77 -24.91
C PRO A 88 -18.30 -8.77 -23.76
N PHE A 89 -19.36 -8.99 -22.96
CA PHE A 89 -19.35 -9.88 -21.79
C PHE A 89 -19.74 -11.33 -22.09
N LYS A 90 -20.36 -11.60 -23.24
CA LYS A 90 -20.44 -12.99 -23.73
C LYS A 90 -19.02 -13.45 -24.10
N PRO A 91 -18.57 -14.65 -23.69
CA PRO A 91 -17.25 -15.15 -24.08
C PRO A 91 -17.14 -15.23 -25.60
N ILE A 92 -15.92 -15.11 -26.13
CA ILE A 92 -15.67 -15.52 -27.51
C ILE A 92 -15.68 -17.05 -27.48
N ASP A 93 -16.60 -17.67 -28.23
CA ASP A 93 -16.46 -19.08 -28.60
C ASP A 93 -15.18 -19.22 -29.43
N GLN A 94 -14.08 -19.52 -28.76
CA GLN A 94 -12.83 -19.96 -29.38
C GLN A 94 -13.03 -21.37 -29.93
N LYS A 95 -13.89 -21.44 -30.96
CA LYS A 95 -14.19 -22.63 -31.77
C LYS A 95 -12.86 -23.25 -32.14
N LYS A 96 -12.53 -24.38 -31.51
CA LYS A 96 -11.17 -24.95 -31.49
C LYS A 96 -10.58 -24.93 -32.90
N ARG A 97 -9.69 -23.97 -33.14
CA ARG A 97 -8.98 -23.86 -34.41
C ARG A 97 -8.13 -25.13 -34.48
N ASN A 98 -8.30 -25.93 -35.52
CA ASN A 98 -7.42 -27.06 -35.79
C ASN A 98 -6.08 -26.48 -36.24
N ASP A 99 -5.34 -25.99 -35.27
CA ASP A 99 -4.12 -25.23 -35.46
C ASP A 99 -3.00 -26.22 -35.77
N ILE A 100 -2.59 -26.21 -37.04
CA ILE A 100 -1.69 -27.20 -37.64
C ILE A 100 -0.32 -27.19 -36.93
N TYR A 101 0.02 -26.08 -36.28
CA TYR A 101 1.28 -25.91 -35.55
C TYR A 101 1.16 -26.21 -34.05
N ALA A 102 -0.02 -26.56 -33.53
CA ALA A 102 -0.18 -26.84 -32.09
C ALA A 102 0.72 -28.01 -31.64
N PRO A 103 1.39 -27.90 -30.47
CA PRO A 103 2.30 -28.94 -29.99
C PRO A 103 1.52 -30.17 -29.50
N ASP A 104 2.07 -31.37 -29.71
CA ASP A 104 1.45 -32.60 -29.19
C ASP A 104 1.59 -32.68 -27.66
N LYS A 105 0.48 -32.38 -26.98
CA LYS A 105 0.35 -32.43 -25.52
C LYS A 105 0.06 -33.85 -24.97
N LYS A 106 -0.05 -34.87 -25.83
CA LYS A 106 -0.27 -36.27 -25.43
C LYS A 106 1.04 -37.07 -25.31
N ARG A 107 2.10 -36.66 -26.01
CA ARG A 107 3.44 -37.27 -25.91
C ARG A 107 4.01 -37.10 -24.49
N PRO A 108 4.67 -38.13 -23.91
CA PRO A 108 5.49 -37.98 -22.71
C PRO A 108 6.60 -36.93 -22.92
N LYS A 109 6.74 -35.99 -21.98
CA LYS A 109 7.80 -34.97 -22.01
C LYS A 109 9.18 -35.58 -21.72
N GLN A 110 10.20 -35.05 -22.39
CA GLN A 110 11.61 -35.32 -22.12
C GLN A 110 12.15 -34.41 -21.00
N PRO A 111 13.22 -34.79 -20.27
CA PRO A 111 13.69 -34.05 -19.09
C PRO A 111 14.03 -32.58 -19.34
N LEU A 112 14.49 -32.23 -20.54
CA LEU A 112 14.86 -30.86 -20.92
C LEU A 112 13.67 -29.97 -21.30
N GLU A 113 12.43 -30.50 -21.36
CA GLU A 113 11.20 -29.72 -21.60
C GLU A 113 10.64 -29.05 -20.32
N SER A 114 11.32 -29.22 -19.18
CA SER A 114 11.01 -28.56 -17.90
C SER A 114 11.65 -27.16 -17.79
N PHE A 115 12.81 -26.95 -18.43
CA PHE A 115 13.60 -25.72 -18.35
C PHE A 115 13.27 -24.74 -19.48
N PRO A 116 13.38 -23.42 -19.26
CA PRO A 116 13.36 -22.44 -20.34
C PRO A 116 14.61 -22.58 -21.21
N LEU A 117 14.49 -22.30 -22.51
CA LEU A 117 15.56 -22.57 -23.47
C LEU A 117 16.85 -21.79 -23.17
N ASP A 118 16.73 -20.53 -22.75
CA ASP A 118 17.87 -19.63 -22.48
C ASP A 118 18.79 -20.11 -21.35
N ALA A 119 18.24 -20.91 -20.43
CA ALA A 119 18.95 -21.48 -19.29
C ALA A 119 19.66 -22.81 -19.63
N LEU A 120 19.36 -23.42 -20.78
CA LEU A 120 20.10 -24.56 -21.32
C LEU A 120 21.34 -24.07 -22.08
N LYS A 121 22.51 -24.68 -21.83
CA LYS A 121 23.76 -24.35 -22.54
C LYS A 121 24.25 -25.54 -23.35
N PHE A 122 24.51 -25.32 -24.64
CA PHE A 122 25.12 -26.32 -25.51
C PHE A 122 26.63 -26.37 -25.25
N VAL A 123 27.16 -27.51 -24.79
CA VAL A 123 28.57 -27.65 -24.36
C VAL A 123 29.42 -28.51 -25.30
N GLY A 124 28.87 -28.94 -26.45
CA GLY A 124 29.60 -29.63 -27.51
C GLY A 124 28.93 -30.92 -27.99
N THR A 125 29.53 -31.55 -29.00
CA THR A 125 29.01 -32.78 -29.62
C THR A 125 29.81 -34.02 -29.24
N LEU A 126 29.12 -35.13 -29.01
CA LEU A 126 29.69 -36.47 -28.88
C LEU A 126 29.23 -37.33 -30.07
N LYS A 127 30.17 -37.73 -30.94
CA LYS A 127 29.91 -38.72 -32.00
C LYS A 127 30.25 -40.12 -31.48
N LYS A 128 29.31 -41.06 -31.56
CA LYS A 128 29.52 -42.48 -31.21
C LYS A 128 28.71 -43.36 -32.17
N ASP A 129 29.31 -44.45 -32.65
CA ASP A 129 28.65 -45.52 -33.43
C ASP A 129 27.78 -44.98 -34.59
N ASN A 130 28.34 -43.99 -35.29
CA ASN A 130 27.75 -43.20 -36.38
C ASN A 130 26.60 -42.23 -36.02
N GLU A 131 26.14 -42.18 -34.77
CA GLU A 131 25.17 -41.19 -34.27
C GLU A 131 25.88 -39.94 -33.70
N ILE A 132 25.27 -38.76 -33.87
CA ILE A 132 25.77 -37.48 -33.33
C ILE A 132 24.84 -37.02 -32.22
N TRP A 133 25.38 -36.93 -31.02
CA TRP A 133 24.70 -36.43 -29.83
C TRP A 133 25.19 -35.02 -29.51
N ALA A 134 24.27 -34.11 -29.21
CA ALA A 134 24.57 -32.85 -28.53
C ALA A 134 24.59 -33.05 -27.02
N LEU A 135 25.50 -32.36 -26.34
CA LEU A 135 25.60 -32.29 -24.89
C LEU A 135 25.00 -30.95 -24.43
N ILE A 136 23.99 -31.02 -23.57
CA ILE A 136 23.27 -29.86 -23.03
C ILE A 136 23.47 -29.82 -21.51
N ARG A 137 24.06 -28.74 -21.00
CA ARG A 137 24.12 -28.45 -19.57
C ARG A 137 22.80 -27.81 -19.13
N GLN A 138 22.17 -28.39 -18.12
CA GLN A 138 21.00 -27.91 -17.41
C GLN A 138 21.38 -26.81 -16.39
N PRO A 139 20.41 -26.03 -15.87
CA PRO A 139 20.67 -24.99 -14.87
C PRO A 139 21.18 -25.53 -13.51
N ASP A 140 20.92 -26.81 -13.21
CA ASP A 140 21.43 -27.52 -12.04
C ASP A 140 22.86 -28.07 -12.22
N GLY A 141 23.47 -27.86 -13.40
CA GLY A 141 24.79 -28.35 -13.78
C GLY A 141 24.81 -29.74 -14.41
N GLN A 142 23.70 -30.49 -14.44
CA GLN A 142 23.67 -31.82 -15.07
C GLN A 142 23.83 -31.72 -16.60
N ILE A 143 24.55 -32.68 -17.20
CA ILE A 143 24.74 -32.74 -18.65
C ILE A 143 23.89 -33.88 -19.23
N SER A 144 22.91 -33.53 -20.04
CA SER A 144 22.09 -34.48 -20.81
C SER A 144 22.59 -34.62 -22.24
N ARG A 145 22.38 -35.81 -22.82
CA ARG A 145 22.61 -36.08 -24.25
C ARG A 145 21.29 -36.03 -24.99
N VAL A 146 21.26 -35.36 -26.14
CA VAL A 146 20.10 -35.30 -27.06
C VAL A 146 20.57 -35.46 -28.50
N ARG A 147 19.68 -35.87 -29.39
CA ARG A 147 19.93 -36.08 -30.83
C ARG A 147 18.91 -35.34 -31.68
N VAL A 148 19.10 -35.36 -33.00
CA VAL A 148 18.13 -34.79 -33.94
C VAL A 148 16.78 -35.47 -33.78
N GLY A 149 15.71 -34.67 -33.66
CA GLY A 149 14.34 -35.12 -33.42
C GLY A 149 13.88 -35.11 -31.96
N ASP A 150 14.78 -35.01 -30.98
CA ASP A 150 14.43 -34.80 -29.56
C ASP A 150 13.89 -33.38 -29.31
N TYR A 151 13.27 -33.18 -28.14
CA TYR A 151 12.69 -31.93 -27.68
C TYR A 151 13.40 -31.38 -26.44
N MET A 152 13.60 -30.07 -26.40
CA MET A 152 14.08 -29.33 -25.24
C MET A 152 13.51 -27.91 -25.20
N GLY A 153 13.51 -27.29 -24.01
CA GLY A 153 12.85 -26.01 -23.78
C GLY A 153 11.34 -26.15 -23.56
N GLN A 154 10.77 -25.29 -22.72
CA GLN A 154 9.33 -25.26 -22.42
C GLN A 154 8.44 -25.03 -23.66
N ASN A 155 8.96 -24.40 -24.72
CA ASN A 155 8.26 -24.11 -25.98
C ASN A 155 8.23 -25.30 -26.97
N TYR A 156 8.41 -26.54 -26.50
CA TYR A 156 8.45 -27.74 -27.33
C TYR A 156 9.50 -27.66 -28.46
N GLY A 157 10.69 -27.17 -28.14
CA GLY A 157 11.77 -26.92 -29.11
C GLY A 157 12.35 -28.22 -29.68
N ARG A 158 11.91 -28.60 -30.89
CA ARG A 158 12.36 -29.82 -31.57
C ARG A 158 13.70 -29.60 -32.28
N ILE A 159 14.70 -30.43 -32.00
CA ILE A 159 16.03 -30.33 -32.62
C ILE A 159 15.95 -30.75 -34.10
N ILE A 160 16.28 -29.84 -35.00
CA ILE A 160 16.30 -30.05 -36.46
C ILE A 160 17.70 -30.46 -36.92
N LEU A 161 18.74 -29.83 -36.38
CA LEU A 161 20.12 -29.98 -36.82
C LEU A 161 21.08 -29.79 -35.65
N ILE A 162 22.08 -30.66 -35.55
CA ILE A 162 23.22 -30.51 -34.65
C ILE A 162 24.48 -30.30 -35.52
N LYS A 163 25.27 -29.29 -35.18
CA LYS A 163 26.64 -29.09 -35.67
C LYS A 163 27.61 -29.03 -34.48
N ASN A 164 28.90 -28.95 -34.78
CA ASN A 164 29.97 -28.81 -33.79
C ASN A 164 29.90 -27.46 -33.04
N ASP A 165 29.43 -26.41 -33.72
CA ASP A 165 29.41 -24.99 -33.32
C ASP A 165 28.04 -24.48 -32.87
N LEU A 166 26.95 -25.10 -33.34
CA LEU A 166 25.57 -24.69 -33.05
C LEU A 166 24.56 -25.85 -33.14
N ILE A 167 23.40 -25.66 -32.52
CA ILE A 167 22.19 -26.48 -32.67
C ILE A 167 21.08 -25.60 -33.23
N LYS A 168 20.35 -26.09 -34.24
CA LYS A 168 19.09 -25.48 -34.72
C LYS A 168 17.89 -26.30 -34.26
N LEU A 169 16.87 -25.58 -33.80
CA LEU A 169 15.63 -26.16 -33.30
C LEU A 169 14.41 -25.36 -33.76
N GLU A 170 13.24 -26.01 -33.71
CA GLU A 170 11.95 -25.43 -34.02
C GLU A 170 11.10 -25.37 -32.75
N GLU A 171 10.94 -24.16 -32.20
CA GLU A 171 10.03 -23.88 -31.11
C GLU A 171 8.60 -23.70 -31.62
N THR A 172 7.64 -23.94 -30.72
CA THR A 172 6.21 -23.87 -30.98
C THR A 172 5.59 -22.89 -29.99
N VAL A 173 5.40 -21.64 -30.43
CA VAL A 173 5.02 -20.50 -29.58
C VAL A 173 3.61 -20.03 -29.91
N GLN A 174 2.88 -19.48 -28.92
CA GLN A 174 1.53 -18.95 -29.15
C GLN A 174 1.55 -17.42 -29.25
N LYS A 175 1.18 -16.87 -30.41
CA LYS A 175 1.06 -15.42 -30.65
C LYS A 175 -0.38 -15.08 -30.97
N SER A 176 -0.94 -14.08 -30.28
CA SER A 176 -2.34 -13.62 -30.49
C SER A 176 -3.37 -14.76 -30.51
N GLY A 177 -3.15 -15.81 -29.72
CA GLY A 177 -4.01 -17.00 -29.62
C GLY A 177 -3.75 -18.11 -30.66
N THR A 178 -2.97 -17.86 -31.71
CA THR A 178 -2.60 -18.86 -32.75
C THR A 178 -1.21 -19.43 -32.47
N TRP A 179 -0.96 -20.69 -32.82
CA TRP A 179 0.37 -21.30 -32.72
C TRP A 179 1.21 -20.99 -33.96
N GLU A 180 2.48 -20.66 -33.73
CA GLU A 180 3.46 -20.39 -34.78
C GLU A 180 4.74 -21.21 -34.53
N LYS A 181 5.42 -21.56 -35.62
CA LYS A 181 6.75 -22.16 -35.58
C LYS A 181 7.82 -21.07 -35.61
N GLN A 182 8.78 -21.17 -34.71
CA GLN A 182 9.91 -20.26 -34.61
C GLN A 182 11.21 -21.06 -34.68
N SER A 183 12.10 -20.73 -35.63
CA SER A 183 13.42 -21.36 -35.68
C SER A 183 14.40 -20.57 -34.81
N THR A 184 14.90 -21.23 -33.76
CA THR A 184 15.86 -20.67 -32.81
C THR A 184 17.16 -21.48 -32.90
N THR A 185 18.31 -20.83 -32.63
CA THR A 185 19.65 -21.43 -32.74
C THR A 185 20.42 -21.20 -31.44
N ILE A 186 21.02 -22.25 -30.89
CA ILE A 186 21.89 -22.18 -29.71
C ILE A 186 23.33 -22.40 -30.16
N ASN A 187 24.21 -21.45 -29.88
CA ASN A 187 25.65 -21.55 -30.18
C ASN A 187 26.39 -22.26 -29.05
N LEU A 188 27.59 -22.77 -29.34
CA LEU A 188 28.46 -23.45 -28.38
C LEU A 188 28.90 -22.52 -27.24
N ASP A 189 28.61 -22.92 -26.00
CA ASP A 189 29.15 -22.30 -24.79
C ASP A 189 30.68 -22.46 -24.77
N THR A 190 31.37 -21.42 -25.20
CA THR A 190 32.83 -21.39 -25.33
C THR A 190 33.51 -21.07 -23.98
N GLY A 191 32.75 -20.88 -22.89
CA GLY A 191 33.28 -20.61 -21.54
C GLY A 191 34.02 -19.29 -21.37
N LYS A 192 34.06 -18.44 -22.39
CA LYS A 192 34.63 -17.08 -22.31
C LYS A 192 33.70 -16.20 -21.48
N GLN A 193 34.08 -16.01 -20.21
CA GLN A 193 33.63 -14.87 -19.43
C GLN A 193 34.21 -13.60 -20.07
N GLU A 194 33.41 -12.53 -20.11
CA GLU A 194 33.82 -11.16 -20.45
C GLU A 194 33.71 -10.30 -19.17
#